data_AF-U3LII9-F1
#
_entry.id   AF-U3LII9-F1
#
_cell.length_a   1.000
_cell.length_b   1.000
_cell.length_c   1.000
_cell.angle_alpha   90.00
_cell.angle_beta   90.00
_cell.angle_gamma   90.00
#
_symmetry.space_group_name_H-M   'P 1'
#
loop_
_entity.id
_entity.type
_entity.pdbx_description
1 polymer ?
#
loop_
_entity_poly.entity_id
_entity_poly.type
_entity_poly.pdbx_seq_one_letter_code
_entity_poly.pdbx_strand_id
1 'polypeptide(L)'
;MKFIIPLLAIIGIVSCYLPKASDYDTKNLEIVKNCEEKHQIKDWEKNIWWDWKIPSKPTRCYLACIMSAFRWTDRKGNPRLNGIKKSYKAVGHECSAPDQAFFRKNCGKLPANPCDKAVLLYACFLVRSPNLQHFKDAFDGKKDTK
;
A
#
# COMPACT_ATOMS: atom_id res chain seq x y z
N MET A 1 16.39 13.26 -46.53
CA MET A 1 15.53 12.43 -45.66
C MET A 1 16.04 12.62 -44.22
N LYS A 2 15.57 13.61 -43.46
CA LYS A 2 14.33 13.61 -42.63
C LYS A 2 14.08 12.29 -41.91
N PHE A 3 14.52 12.18 -40.66
CA PHE A 3 13.75 11.59 -39.56
C PHE A 3 14.17 12.29 -38.26
N ILE A 4 13.47 13.39 -37.96
CA ILE A 4 13.37 13.93 -36.61
C ILE A 4 12.40 13.00 -35.89
N ILE A 5 12.82 12.40 -34.77
CA ILE A 5 11.91 11.72 -33.84
C ILE A 5 11.65 12.70 -32.70
N PRO A 6 10.51 13.41 -32.67
CA PRO A 6 10.03 14.00 -31.44
C PRO A 6 8.91 13.10 -30.94
N LEU A 7 9.15 12.22 -29.97
CA LEU A 7 8.03 11.54 -29.34
C LEU A 7 8.27 11.34 -27.84
N LEU A 8 7.60 12.23 -27.10
CA LEU A 8 7.15 12.06 -25.73
C LEU A 8 8.26 12.07 -24.67
N ALA A 9 8.75 13.28 -24.39
CA ALA A 9 8.89 13.70 -23.01
C ALA A 9 7.55 13.42 -22.31
N ILE A 10 7.43 12.26 -21.68
CA ILE A 10 6.45 12.02 -20.64
C ILE A 10 6.89 12.95 -19.52
N ILE A 11 6.46 14.21 -19.63
CA ILE A 11 6.30 15.09 -18.48
C ILE A 11 5.33 14.32 -17.61
N GLY A 12 5.88 13.45 -16.77
CA GLY A 12 5.14 12.85 -15.68
C GLY A 12 4.64 14.04 -14.91
N ILE A 13 3.36 14.34 -15.08
CA ILE A 13 2.64 15.25 -14.21
C ILE A 13 2.86 14.63 -12.84
N VAL A 14 3.82 15.19 -12.10
CA VAL A 14 3.98 14.88 -10.70
C VAL A 14 2.66 15.35 -10.13
N SER A 15 1.75 14.40 -9.89
CA SER A 15 0.54 14.68 -9.15
C SER A 15 1.03 15.15 -7.78
N CYS A 16 1.12 16.47 -7.61
CA CYS A 16 1.50 17.10 -6.36
C CYS A 16 0.30 17.05 -5.40
N TYR A 17 -0.35 15.88 -5.30
CA TYR A 17 -1.40 15.66 -4.34
C TYR A 17 -0.76 15.30 -3.01
N LEU A 18 -0.55 16.34 -2.20
CA LEU A 18 -0.22 16.17 -0.80
C LEU A 18 -1.51 15.88 -0.03
N PRO A 19 -1.56 14.80 0.77
CA PRO A 19 -2.72 14.51 1.59
C PRO A 19 -2.94 15.64 2.60
N LYS A 20 -4.17 16.14 2.62
CA LYS A 20 -4.67 17.11 3.60
C LYS A 20 -5.17 16.38 4.83
N ALA A 21 -5.31 17.08 5.94
CA ALA A 21 -5.87 16.50 7.18
C ALA A 21 -7.25 15.86 6.96
N SER A 22 -8.07 16.42 6.06
CA SER A 22 -9.39 15.89 5.68
C SER A 22 -9.33 14.55 4.94
N ASP A 23 -8.20 14.22 4.33
CA ASP A 23 -8.06 12.99 3.55
C ASP A 23 -7.86 11.77 4.45
N TYR A 24 -7.45 11.98 5.70
CA TYR A 24 -7.34 10.94 6.72
C TYR A 24 -8.68 10.70 7.43
N ASP A 25 -9.71 10.39 6.66
CA ASP A 25 -11.12 10.33 7.06
C ASP A 25 -11.56 8.96 7.64
N THR A 26 -10.65 7.99 7.73
CA THR A 26 -10.92 6.67 8.31
C THR A 26 -9.94 6.33 9.43
N LYS A 27 -10.30 5.36 10.28
CA LYS A 27 -9.39 4.82 11.30
C LYS A 27 -8.10 4.23 10.70
N ASN A 28 -8.19 3.64 9.51
CA ASN A 28 -7.02 3.09 8.84
C ASN A 28 -6.11 4.22 8.34
N LEU A 29 -6.66 5.27 7.75
CA LEU A 29 -5.88 6.42 7.32
C LEU A 29 -5.31 7.20 8.51
N GLU A 30 -6.03 7.29 9.63
CA GLU A 30 -5.47 7.84 10.88
C GLU A 30 -4.23 7.04 11.35
N ILE A 31 -4.26 5.71 11.24
CA ILE A 31 -3.08 4.87 11.50
C ILE A 31 -1.95 5.18 10.50
N VAL A 32 -2.27 5.36 9.22
CA VAL A 32 -1.29 5.77 8.19
C VAL A 32 -0.64 7.09 8.59
N LYS A 33 -1.43 8.10 8.97
CA LYS A 33 -0.95 9.41 9.47
C LYS A 33 -0.02 9.25 10.67
N ASN A 34 -0.42 8.47 11.67
CA ASN A 34 0.39 8.23 12.87
C ASN A 34 1.74 7.57 12.53
N CYS A 35 1.75 6.63 11.58
CA CYS A 35 2.99 6.03 11.10
C CYS A 35 3.83 7.00 10.26
N GLU A 36 3.20 7.87 9.46
CA GLU A 36 3.88 8.93 8.71
C GLU A 36 4.61 9.91 9.64
N GLU A 37 3.93 10.38 10.68
CA GLU A 37 4.48 11.28 11.70
C GLU A 37 5.61 10.60 12.48
N LYS A 38 5.37 9.37 12.97
CA LYS A 38 6.36 8.58 13.71
C LYS A 38 7.66 8.35 12.94
N HIS A 39 7.56 8.11 11.63
CA HIS A 39 8.70 7.85 10.76
C HIS A 39 9.20 9.10 10.03
N GLN A 40 8.64 10.28 10.34
CA GLN A 40 9.01 11.57 9.73
C GLN A 40 9.01 11.51 8.19
N ILE A 41 7.96 10.92 7.61
CA ILE A 41 7.84 10.76 6.16
C ILE A 41 7.78 12.14 5.51
N LYS A 42 8.67 12.36 4.54
CA LYS A 42 8.77 13.62 3.82
C LYS A 42 7.61 13.76 2.84
N ASP A 43 7.20 14.99 2.59
CA ASP A 43 6.08 15.32 1.69
C ASP A 43 6.19 14.69 0.30
N TRP A 44 7.39 14.71 -0.31
CA TRP A 44 7.59 14.05 -1.61
C TRP A 44 7.38 12.53 -1.55
N GLU A 45 7.68 11.90 -0.41
CA GLU A 45 7.49 10.46 -0.23
C GLU A 45 6.01 10.15 0.02
N LYS A 46 5.32 10.98 0.82
CA LYS A 46 3.87 10.89 1.02
C LYS A 46 3.12 10.91 -0.31
N ASN A 47 3.46 11.84 -1.22
CA ASN A 47 2.84 11.93 -2.53
C ASN A 47 2.92 10.61 -3.32
N ILE A 48 4.06 9.91 -3.23
CA ILE A 48 4.26 8.63 -3.94
C ILE A 48 3.39 7.53 -3.31
N TRP A 49 3.33 7.47 -1.98
CA TRP A 49 2.50 6.49 -1.27
C TRP A 49 1.01 6.70 -1.55
N TRP A 50 0.55 7.95 -1.53
CA TRP A 50 -0.83 8.34 -1.81
C TRP A 50 -1.24 8.16 -3.28
N ASP A 51 -0.26 8.11 -4.19
CA ASP A 51 -0.45 7.71 -5.59
C ASP A 51 -0.37 6.18 -5.79
N TRP A 52 -0.42 5.40 -4.70
CA TRP A 52 -0.36 3.93 -4.71
C TRP A 52 0.90 3.38 -5.39
N LYS A 53 2.03 4.07 -5.21
CA LYS A 53 3.35 3.69 -5.72
C LYS A 53 4.31 3.45 -4.55
N ILE A 54 5.42 2.78 -4.86
CA ILE A 54 6.51 2.56 -3.90
C ILE A 54 7.66 3.50 -4.27
N PRO A 55 8.10 4.39 -3.37
CA PRO A 55 9.27 5.24 -3.62
C PRO A 55 10.53 4.37 -3.78
N SER A 56 11.46 4.80 -4.62
CA SER A 56 12.70 4.04 -4.89
C SER A 56 13.57 3.82 -3.65
N LYS A 57 13.45 4.71 -2.67
CA LYS A 57 14.11 4.64 -1.35
C LYS A 57 13.05 4.89 -0.27
N PRO A 58 12.22 3.87 0.06
CA PRO A 58 11.18 4.03 1.06
C PRO A 58 11.78 4.25 2.45
N THR A 59 11.17 5.11 3.25
CA THR A 59 11.58 5.28 4.65
C THR A 59 11.47 3.95 5.39
N ARG A 60 12.55 3.58 6.07
CA ARG A 60 12.70 2.26 6.68
C ARG A 60 11.60 1.99 7.70
N CYS A 61 10.98 0.81 7.59
CA CYS A 61 9.94 0.30 8.50
C CYS A 61 8.60 1.06 8.52
N TYR A 62 8.40 2.06 7.66
CA TYR A 62 7.12 2.78 7.55
C TYR A 62 5.94 1.85 7.25
N LEU A 63 6.02 1.03 6.19
CA LEU A 63 4.98 0.06 5.87
C LEU A 63 4.80 -1.02 6.95
N ALA A 64 5.87 -1.41 7.65
CA ALA A 64 5.77 -2.36 8.74
C ALA A 64 4.99 -1.78 9.93
N CYS A 65 5.14 -0.48 10.22
CA CYS A 65 4.31 0.23 11.19
C CYS A 65 2.83 0.09 10.84
N ILE A 66 2.46 0.43 9.59
CA ILE A 66 1.07 0.39 9.12
C ILE A 66 0.52 -1.04 9.16
N MET A 67 1.20 -2.00 8.53
CA MET A 67 0.72 -3.39 8.45
C MET A 67 0.61 -4.06 9.82
N SER A 68 1.52 -3.76 10.74
CA SER A 68 1.43 -4.24 12.11
C SER A 68 0.24 -3.61 12.85
N ALA A 69 -0.01 -2.30 12.67
CA ALA A 69 -1.12 -1.59 13.30
C ALA A 69 -2.48 -2.08 12.76
N PHE A 70 -2.57 -2.38 11.47
CA PHE A 70 -3.73 -3.04 10.86
C PHE A 70 -3.91 -4.49 11.31
N ARG A 71 -2.91 -5.07 12.01
CA ARG A 71 -2.83 -6.50 12.34
C ARG A 71 -2.78 -7.40 11.11
N TRP A 72 -2.32 -6.86 9.97
CA TRP A 72 -2.08 -7.62 8.74
C TRP A 72 -0.79 -8.43 8.81
N THR A 73 0.14 -8.05 9.67
CA THR A 73 1.35 -8.82 9.96
C THR A 73 1.53 -9.07 11.46
N ASP A 74 2.28 -10.11 11.81
CA ASP A 74 2.79 -10.33 13.17
C ASP A 74 4.06 -9.50 13.46
N ARG A 75 4.63 -9.64 14.67
CA ARG A 75 5.87 -8.95 15.06
C ARG A 75 7.10 -9.35 14.21
N LYS A 76 7.04 -10.49 13.53
CA LYS A 76 8.09 -10.98 12.62
C LYS A 76 7.80 -10.59 11.16
N GLY A 77 6.77 -9.78 10.92
CA GLY A 77 6.35 -9.35 9.59
C GLY A 77 5.63 -10.43 8.78
N ASN A 78 5.26 -11.57 9.36
CA ASN A 78 4.54 -12.62 8.63
C ASN A 78 3.07 -12.23 8.43
N PRO A 79 2.47 -12.49 7.26
CA PRO A 79 1.07 -12.20 7.00
C PRO A 79 0.13 -12.90 7.99
N ARG A 80 -0.87 -12.17 8.47
CA ARG A 80 -1.97 -12.67 9.29
C ARG A 80 -3.26 -12.64 8.48
N LEU A 81 -3.56 -13.77 7.83
CA LEU A 81 -4.72 -13.89 6.93
C LEU A 81 -6.04 -13.42 7.57
N ASN A 82 -6.26 -13.75 8.85
CA ASN A 82 -7.46 -13.32 9.57
C ASN A 82 -7.56 -11.80 9.71
N GLY A 83 -6.43 -11.11 9.92
CA GLY A 83 -6.39 -9.65 10.00
C GLY A 83 -6.71 -9.00 8.65
N ILE A 84 -6.07 -9.50 7.60
CA ILE A 84 -6.28 -9.03 6.22
C ILE A 84 -7.74 -9.25 5.80
N LYS A 85 -8.26 -10.47 5.96
CA LYS A 85 -9.65 -10.81 5.63
C LYS A 85 -10.65 -9.94 6.41
N LYS A 86 -10.36 -9.63 7.68
CA LYS A 86 -11.20 -8.74 8.48
C LYS A 86 -11.24 -7.32 7.90
N SER A 87 -10.12 -6.78 7.42
CA SER A 87 -10.10 -5.46 6.77
C SER A 87 -10.88 -5.44 5.46
N TYR A 88 -10.70 -6.44 4.60
CA TYR A 88 -11.50 -6.57 3.37
C TYR A 88 -12.99 -6.69 3.67
N LYS A 89 -13.35 -7.51 4.66
CA LYS A 89 -14.74 -7.64 5.10
C LYS A 89 -15.34 -6.32 5.60
N ALA A 90 -14.57 -5.52 6.34
CA ALA A 90 -15.04 -4.26 6.92
C ALA A 90 -15.47 -3.24 5.85
N VAL A 91 -14.97 -3.38 4.62
CA VAL A 91 -15.26 -2.49 3.48
C VAL A 91 -16.16 -3.13 2.42
N GLY A 92 -16.65 -4.36 2.65
CA GLY A 92 -17.58 -5.06 1.73
C GLY A 92 -16.91 -6.05 0.77
N HIS A 93 -15.60 -6.27 0.88
CA HIS A 93 -14.78 -6.98 -0.12
C HIS A 93 -14.33 -8.39 0.33
N GLU A 94 -15.08 -9.05 1.22
CA GLU A 94 -14.69 -10.33 1.84
C GLU A 94 -14.28 -11.40 0.82
N CYS A 95 -15.00 -11.51 -0.30
CA CYS A 95 -14.75 -12.52 -1.33
C CYS A 95 -13.44 -12.32 -2.13
N SER A 96 -12.87 -11.12 -2.07
CA SER A 96 -11.61 -10.78 -2.76
C SER A 96 -10.41 -10.71 -1.82
N ALA A 97 -10.61 -11.04 -0.54
CA ALA A 97 -9.54 -11.05 0.44
C ALA A 97 -8.44 -12.05 0.06
N PRO A 98 -7.16 -11.65 0.10
CA PRO A 98 -6.03 -12.54 -0.15
C PRO A 98 -6.01 -13.76 0.78
N ASP A 99 -5.86 -14.94 0.21
CA ASP A 99 -5.75 -16.22 0.91
C ASP A 99 -4.32 -16.75 0.94
N GLN A 100 -4.10 -17.93 1.52
CA GLN A 100 -2.77 -18.55 1.59
C GLN A 100 -2.19 -18.83 0.19
N ALA A 101 -3.03 -19.18 -0.78
CA ALA A 101 -2.61 -19.48 -2.15
C ALA A 101 -2.10 -18.22 -2.87
N PHE A 102 -2.75 -17.07 -2.64
CA PHE A 102 -2.30 -15.77 -3.12
C PHE A 102 -0.85 -15.50 -2.70
N PHE A 103 -0.51 -15.63 -1.42
CA PHE A 103 0.84 -15.33 -0.95
C PHE A 103 1.89 -16.27 -1.54
N ARG A 104 1.59 -17.57 -1.59
CA ARG A 104 2.51 -18.58 -2.14
C ARG A 104 2.80 -18.36 -3.62
N LYS A 105 1.77 -18.02 -4.41
CA LYS A 105 1.88 -17.84 -5.86
C LYS A 105 2.45 -16.48 -6.25
N ASN A 106 2.06 -15.42 -5.55
CA ASN A 106 2.25 -14.04 -6.01
C ASN A 106 3.35 -13.27 -5.28
N CYS A 107 3.60 -13.57 -3.99
CA CYS A 107 4.50 -12.75 -3.17
C CYS A 107 5.91 -13.37 -3.04
N GLY A 108 6.12 -14.56 -3.59
CA GLY A 108 7.42 -15.23 -3.59
C GLY A 108 7.97 -15.51 -2.19
N LYS A 109 9.30 -15.69 -2.11
CA LYS A 109 10.01 -15.88 -0.84
C LYS A 109 10.18 -14.54 -0.13
N LEU A 110 9.55 -14.41 1.03
CA LEU A 110 9.67 -13.21 1.85
C LEU A 110 11.06 -13.10 2.51
N PRO A 111 11.63 -11.89 2.60
CA PRO A 111 12.92 -11.66 3.28
C PRO A 111 12.81 -11.92 4.79
N ALA A 112 13.93 -12.07 5.48
CA ALA A 112 13.93 -12.29 6.93
C ALA A 112 13.52 -11.03 7.72
N ASN A 113 13.95 -9.85 7.26
CA ASN A 113 13.69 -8.59 7.93
C ASN A 113 12.20 -8.19 7.81
N PRO A 114 11.52 -7.85 8.93
CA PRO A 114 10.09 -7.50 8.90
C PRO A 114 9.77 -6.24 8.09
N CYS A 115 10.70 -5.29 8.01
CA CYS A 115 10.50 -4.04 7.27
C CYS A 115 10.56 -4.27 5.77
N ASP A 116 11.53 -5.04 5.29
CA ASP A 116 11.62 -5.43 3.89
C ASP A 116 10.45 -6.35 3.49
N LYS A 117 10.00 -7.19 4.43
CA LYS A 117 8.81 -8.02 4.26
C LYS A 117 7.57 -7.18 3.98
N ALA A 118 7.36 -6.11 4.74
CA ALA A 118 6.21 -5.23 4.56
C ALA A 118 6.23 -4.53 3.19
N VAL A 119 7.40 -4.06 2.73
CA VAL A 119 7.55 -3.48 1.39
C VAL A 119 7.20 -4.49 0.30
N LEU A 120 7.73 -5.71 0.40
CA LEU A 120 7.45 -6.76 -0.58
C LEU A 120 5.99 -7.21 -0.58
N LEU A 121 5.37 -7.31 0.61
CA LEU A 121 3.94 -7.62 0.73
C LEU A 121 3.07 -6.53 0.13
N TYR A 122 3.39 -5.26 0.38
CA TYR A 122 2.66 -4.13 -0.20
C TYR A 122 2.77 -4.13 -1.73
N ALA A 123 3.98 -4.33 -2.25
CA ALA A 123 4.23 -4.48 -3.69
C ALA A 123 3.43 -5.65 -4.28
N CYS A 124 3.39 -6.79 -3.58
CA CYS A 124 2.63 -7.95 -3.99
C CYS A 124 1.12 -7.62 -4.09
N PHE A 125 0.53 -6.96 -3.10
CA PHE A 125 -0.86 -6.54 -3.18
C PHE A 125 -1.12 -5.56 -4.31
N LEU A 126 -0.27 -4.54 -4.45
CA LEU A 126 -0.41 -3.54 -5.52
C LEU A 126 -0.40 -4.14 -6.92
N VAL A 127 0.49 -5.10 -7.17
CA VAL A 127 0.71 -5.62 -8.53
C VAL A 127 -0.12 -6.87 -8.82
N ARG A 128 -0.45 -7.66 -7.80
CA ARG A 128 -1.01 -9.01 -7.98
C ARG A 128 -2.43 -9.19 -7.43
N SER A 129 -2.99 -8.22 -6.72
CA SER A 129 -4.38 -8.33 -6.24
C SER A 129 -5.33 -8.55 -7.42
N PRO A 130 -6.25 -9.52 -7.36
CA PRO A 130 -7.24 -9.74 -8.43
C PRO A 130 -8.11 -8.52 -8.71
N ASN A 131 -8.36 -7.72 -7.67
CA ASN A 131 -9.01 -6.43 -7.78
C ASN A 131 -8.19 -5.40 -6.97
N LEU A 132 -7.50 -4.52 -7.68
CA LEU A 132 -6.66 -3.49 -7.06
C LEU A 132 -7.50 -2.52 -6.21
N GLN A 133 -8.69 -2.13 -6.67
CA GLN A 133 -9.54 -1.20 -5.92
C GLN A 133 -9.95 -1.80 -4.57
N HIS A 134 -10.28 -3.09 -4.52
CA HIS A 134 -10.64 -3.74 -3.25
C HIS A 134 -9.47 -3.76 -2.25
N PHE A 135 -8.24 -3.92 -2.74
CA PHE A 135 -7.05 -3.75 -1.89
C PHE A 135 -6.96 -2.32 -1.36
N LYS A 136 -7.13 -1.32 -2.23
CA LYS A 136 -7.07 0.09 -1.84
C LYS A 136 -8.11 0.42 -0.77
N ASP A 137 -9.35 0.03 -1.00
CA ASP A 137 -10.46 0.21 -0.07
C ASP A 137 -10.17 -0.47 1.28
N ALA A 138 -9.69 -1.71 1.27
CA ALA A 138 -9.37 -2.44 2.50
C ALA A 138 -8.17 -1.84 3.26
N PHE A 139 -7.19 -1.29 2.54
CA PHE A 139 -6.03 -0.62 3.11
C PHE A 139 -6.45 0.73 3.71
N ASP A 140 -7.21 1.54 2.97
CA ASP A 140 -7.71 2.85 3.41
C ASP A 140 -8.89 2.73 4.38
N GLY A 141 -9.53 1.57 4.51
CA GLY A 141 -10.75 1.42 5.31
C GLY A 141 -11.97 2.16 4.75
N LYS A 142 -11.97 2.48 3.45
CA LYS A 142 -13.07 3.15 2.76
C LYS A 142 -14.05 2.09 2.24
N LYS A 143 -15.32 2.20 2.65
CA LYS A 143 -16.35 1.28 2.18
C LYS A 143 -16.63 1.52 0.71
N ASP A 144 -16.98 0.44 -0.01
CA ASP A 144 -17.50 0.50 -1.36
C ASP A 144 -18.72 1.44 -1.41
N THR A 145 -18.53 2.65 -1.92
CA THR A 145 -19.62 3.55 -2.28
C THR A 145 -20.10 3.14 -3.66
N LYS A 146 -20.99 2.15 -3.68
CA LYS A 146 -21.75 1.77 -4.87
C LYS A 146 -22.47 2.96 -5.48
#